data_AF-A0ABD3DYB7-F1
#
_entry.id   AF-A0ABD3DYB7-F1
#
_cell.length_a   1.000
_cell.length_b   1.000
_cell.length_c   1.000
_cell.angle_alpha   90.00
_cell.angle_beta   90.00
_cell.angle_gamma   90.00
#
_symmetry.space_group_name_H-M   'P 1'
#
loop_
_entity.id
_entity.type
_entity.pdbx_description
1 polymer ?
#
loop_
_entity_poly.entity_id
_entity_poly.type
_entity_poly.pdbx_seq_one_letter_code
_entity_poly.pdbx_strand_id
1 'polypeptide(L)' 'MASVEKEIIKQLQGKETGLRDHGELIRVHVVPYKNLWRMTPDAKALMAIALYEMAMRDGLLPPRKY' A
#
# COMPACT_ATOMS: atom_id res chain seq x y z
N MET A 1 14.08 9.01 0.53
CA MET A 1 12.76 8.34 0.49
C MET A 1 11.77 9.23 1.20
N ALA A 2 10.68 9.60 0.52
CA ALA A 2 9.63 10.41 1.12
C ALA A 2 8.93 9.60 2.22
N SER A 3 8.91 10.12 3.45
CA SER A 3 8.08 9.60 4.52
C SER A 3 6.74 10.33 4.46
N VAL A 4 5.64 9.60 4.48
CA VAL A 4 4.30 10.19 4.55
C VAL A 4 3.88 10.20 6.01
N GLU A 5 3.46 11.34 6.51
CA GLU A 5 3.01 11.47 7.90
C GLU A 5 1.81 10.56 8.16
N LYS A 6 1.77 9.95 9.34
CA LYS A 6 0.69 9.03 9.75
C LYS A 6 -0.69 9.69 9.66
N GLU A 7 -0.77 10.99 9.91
CA GLU A 7 -2.02 11.75 9.84
C GLU A 7 -2.52 11.87 8.39
N ILE A 8 -1.61 12.07 7.42
CA ILE A 8 -1.94 12.04 6.00
C ILE A 8 -2.52 10.68 5.61
N ILE A 9 -1.89 9.58 6.06
CA ILE A 9 -2.37 8.22 5.78
C ILE A 9 -3.80 8.03 6.31
N LYS A 10 -4.10 8.48 7.52
CA LYS A 10 -5.46 8.41 8.08
C LYS A 10 -6.47 9.20 7.24
N GLN A 11 -6.10 10.41 6.80
CA GLN A 11 -6.97 11.25 5.97
C GLN A 11 -7.26 10.65 4.59
N LEU A 12 -6.42 9.73 4.10
CA LEU A 12 -6.64 9.03 2.84
C LEU A 12 -7.68 7.91 2.97
N GLN A 13 -7.98 7.41 4.17
CA GLN A 13 -8.93 6.31 4.36
C GLN A 13 -10.29 6.64 3.76
N GLY A 14 -10.74 5.78 2.85
CA GLY A 14 -12.06 5.88 2.24
C GLY A 14 -12.21 6.98 1.20
N LYS A 15 -11.15 7.75 0.87
CA LYS A 15 -11.20 8.75 -0.21
C LYS A 15 -11.41 8.08 -1.55
N GLU A 16 -12.25 8.70 -2.36
CA GLU A 16 -12.41 8.37 -3.77
C GLU A 16 -11.37 9.16 -4.57
N THR A 17 -10.55 8.47 -5.35
CA THR A 17 -9.42 9.07 -6.08
C THR A 17 -9.43 8.74 -7.58
N GLY A 18 -10.52 8.16 -8.08
CA GLY A 18 -10.69 7.87 -9.50
C GLY A 18 -11.28 9.05 -10.26
N LEU A 19 -11.01 9.09 -11.57
CA LEU A 19 -11.73 9.92 -12.53
C LEU A 19 -13.14 9.38 -12.76
N ARG A 20 -14.08 9.79 -11.89
CA ARG A 20 -15.45 9.26 -11.89
C ARG A 20 -16.19 9.51 -13.21
N ASP A 21 -15.91 10.63 -13.86
CA ASP A 21 -16.47 10.97 -15.19
C ASP A 21 -15.96 10.04 -16.31
N HIS A 22 -14.83 9.36 -16.09
CA HIS A 22 -14.27 8.35 -16.98
C HIS A 22 -14.62 6.91 -16.55
N GLY A 23 -15.51 6.74 -15.57
CA GLY A 23 -15.95 5.42 -15.08
C GLY A 23 -15.02 4.76 -14.08
N GLU A 24 -14.04 5.49 -13.53
CA GLU A 24 -13.16 4.94 -12.49
C GLU A 24 -13.86 4.94 -11.12
N LEU A 25 -13.85 3.78 -10.46
CA LEU A 25 -14.41 3.58 -9.12
C LEU A 25 -13.30 3.17 -8.14
N ILE A 26 -12.38 4.09 -7.88
CA ILE A 26 -11.18 3.82 -7.05
C ILE A 26 -11.39 4.43 -5.66
N ARG A 27 -11.35 3.58 -4.64
CA ARG A 27 -11.43 3.97 -3.23
C ARG A 27 -10.23 3.50 -2.44
N VAL A 28 -9.61 4.41 -1.68
CA VAL A 28 -8.44 4.10 -0.86
C VAL A 28 -8.83 3.34 0.41
N HIS A 29 -8.09 2.27 0.71
CA HIS A 29 -8.20 1.49 1.95
C HIS A 29 -6.83 1.40 2.63
N VAL A 30 -6.74 1.91 3.85
CA VAL A 30 -5.62 1.78 4.77
C VAL A 30 -5.78 0.46 5.49
N VAL A 31 -4.82 -0.44 5.27
CA VAL A 31 -4.85 -1.81 5.79
C VAL A 31 -3.60 -2.05 6.63
N PRO A 32 -3.72 -2.65 7.84
CA PRO A 32 -2.54 -3.11 8.56
C PRO A 32 -1.73 -4.04 7.68
N TYR A 33 -0.45 -3.74 7.47
CA TYR A 33 0.39 -4.43 6.50
C TYR A 33 0.36 -5.97 6.65
N LYS A 34 0.41 -6.47 7.89
CA LYS A 34 0.31 -7.91 8.23
C LYS A 34 -0.94 -8.63 7.69
N ASN A 35 -1.99 -7.88 7.39
CA ASN A 35 -3.25 -8.41 6.87
C ASN A 35 -3.40 -8.22 5.36
N LEU A 36 -2.58 -7.38 4.71
CA LEU A 36 -2.78 -6.93 3.32
C LEU A 36 -2.96 -8.08 2.32
N TRP A 37 -2.20 -9.17 2.47
CA TRP A 37 -2.29 -10.37 1.63
C TRP A 37 -3.64 -11.09 1.68
N ARG A 38 -4.45 -10.86 2.73
CA ARG A 38 -5.81 -11.41 2.87
C ARG A 38 -6.89 -10.48 2.31
N MET A 39 -6.55 -9.23 2.00
CA MET A 39 -7.52 -8.20 1.63
C MET A 39 -7.88 -8.21 0.15
N THR A 40 -7.05 -8.82 -0.70
CA THR A 40 -7.26 -8.86 -2.15
C THR A 40 -6.62 -10.10 -2.76
N PRO A 41 -7.28 -10.75 -3.74
CA PRO A 41 -6.68 -11.80 -4.56
C PRO A 41 -5.86 -11.24 -5.74
N ASP A 42 -5.76 -9.91 -5.89
CA ASP A 42 -5.06 -9.29 -7.02
C ASP A 42 -3.59 -9.72 -7.09
N ALA A 43 -3.21 -10.30 -8.23
CA ALA A 43 -1.88 -10.84 -8.42
C ALA A 43 -0.79 -9.78 -8.29
N LYS A 44 -1.02 -8.55 -8.78
CA LYS A 44 0.00 -7.49 -8.73
C LYS A 44 0.25 -7.04 -7.29
N ALA A 45 -0.82 -6.90 -6.50
CA ALA A 45 -0.72 -6.59 -5.08
C ALA A 45 0.03 -7.70 -4.32
N LEU A 46 -0.33 -8.97 -4.54
CA LEU A 46 0.33 -10.10 -3.88
C LEU A 46 1.81 -10.23 -4.28
N MET A 47 2.14 -10.03 -5.56
CA MET A 47 3.54 -10.01 -6.03
C MET A 47 4.34 -8.89 -5.40
N ALA A 48 3.78 -7.68 -5.28
CA ALA A 48 4.46 -6.56 -4.63
C ALA A 48 4.77 -6.85 -3.16
N ILE A 49 3.85 -7.49 -2.43
CA ILE A 49 4.08 -7.93 -1.05
C ILE A 49 5.24 -8.92 -1.00
N ALA A 50 5.22 -9.95 -1.86
CA ALA A 50 6.26 -10.96 -1.90
C ALA A 50 7.65 -10.36 -2.20
N LEU A 51 7.74 -9.49 -3.22
CA LEU A 51 9.00 -8.83 -3.58
C LEU A 51 9.53 -7.96 -2.44
N TYR A 52 8.66 -7.20 -1.76
CA TYR A 52 9.04 -6.40 -0.61
C TYR A 52 9.59 -7.27 0.53
N GLU A 53 8.90 -8.35 0.87
CA GLU A 53 9.31 -9.28 1.94
C GLU A 53 10.64 -9.95 1.62
N MET A 54 10.86 -10.39 0.38
CA MET A 54 12.13 -10.98 -0.05
C MET A 54 13.27 -9.96 0.00
N ALA A 55 13.06 -8.75 -0.55
CA ALA A 55 14.05 -7.69 -0.51
C ALA A 55 14.40 -7.28 0.93
N MET A 56 13.43 -7.30 1.85
CA MET A 56 13.66 -7.04 3.27
C MET A 56 14.50 -8.14 3.92
N ARG A 57 14.20 -9.42 3.64
CA ARG A 57 14.94 -10.58 4.15
C ARG A 57 16.38 -10.62 3.65
N ASP A 58 16.58 -10.26 2.39
CA ASP A 58 17.89 -10.27 1.73
C ASP A 58 18.71 -9.00 2.02
N GLY A 59 18.19 -8.08 2.84
CA GLY A 59 18.90 -6.85 3.22
C GLY A 59 19.06 -5.84 2.07
N LEU A 60 18.22 -5.94 1.02
CA LEU A 60 18.26 -5.07 -0.16
C LEU A 60 17.54 -3.73 0.07
N LEU A 61 16.76 -3.61 1.15
CA LEU A 61 16.06 -2.38 1.51
C LEU A 61 16.95 -1.47 2.39
N PRO A 62 16.87 -0.15 2.22
CA PRO A 62 17.55 0.77 3.12
C PRO A 62 17.03 0.62 4.56
N PRO A 63 17.87 0.90 5.57
CA PRO A 63 17.48 0.80 6.98
C PRO A 63 16.26 1.68 7.26
N ARG A 64 15.29 1.13 8.00
CA ARG A 64 14.12 1.90 8.46
C ARG A 64 14.61 3.06 9.32
N LYS A 65 14.41 4.29 8.84
CA LYS A 65 14.54 5.50 9.66
C LYS A 65 13.26 5.61 10.49
N TYR A 66 13.40 5.54 11.81
CA TYR A 66 12.32 5.78 12.77
C TYR A 66 12.08 7.28 12.94
#